data_AF-A0AAU0SAX1-F1
#
_entry.id   AF-A0AAU0SAX1-F1
#
_cell.length_a   1.000
_cell.length_b   1.000
_cell.length_c   1.000
_cell.angle_alpha   90.00
_cell.angle_beta   90.00
_cell.angle_gamma   90.00
#
_symmetry.space_group_name_H-M   'P 1'
#
loop_
_entity.id
_entity.type
_entity.pdbx_description
1 polymer ?
#
loop_
_entity_poly.entity_id
_entity_poly.type
_entity_poly.pdbx_seq_one_letter_code
_entity_poly.pdbx_strand_id
1 'polypeptide(L)'
;MKSNADSALAVNGLAANVRLIAESGGTSMHAAVESMQGIQSSALKVQEIISIIDSIAFQTNILALNAAVEAARAGEQGRGFAVVASEVRGLAQRSADSARQIRTLIDASVEQVKHGVGQINEVSLTLSDIVAGIRNLATNIDAISTASGEQSNGLAQIAQALRELDEITQSNGQMAEQAKSSSLNLEERAALLAQAVATFKLRQGTADEAHAMVKQAVRRYRARGQAALAEITADAQQEFANKDMYVFAFNRNGQYLAFGGNRDKLKLNLFHINGLDGQKLVSDAFALPAAGGWVDYSINNPVSQKVEHKVSYIEAVTDNLVLGCGIYKL
;
A
#
# COMPACT_ATOMS: atom_id res chain seq x y z
N MET A 1 -8.47 -15.96 15.82
CA MET A 1 -8.70 -17.06 14.84
C MET A 1 -8.72 -18.44 15.47
N LYS A 2 -7.83 -18.77 16.41
CA LYS A 2 -7.94 -20.02 17.21
C LYS A 2 -9.34 -20.21 17.82
N SER A 3 -9.89 -19.13 18.39
CA SER A 3 -11.28 -19.09 18.87
C SER A 3 -12.35 -19.38 17.80
N ASN A 4 -12.12 -19.06 16.52
CA ASN A 4 -13.09 -19.38 15.44
C ASN A 4 -13.06 -20.87 15.10
N ALA A 5 -11.88 -21.48 15.02
CA ALA A 5 -11.74 -22.92 14.80
C ALA A 5 -12.33 -23.71 15.98
N ASP A 6 -12.06 -23.27 17.22
CA ASP A 6 -12.63 -23.88 18.42
C ASP A 6 -14.16 -23.73 18.46
N SER A 7 -14.69 -22.56 18.07
CA SER A 7 -16.13 -22.34 17.96
C SER A 7 -16.77 -23.20 16.86
N ALA A 8 -16.09 -23.37 15.72
CA ALA A 8 -16.55 -24.23 14.64
C ALA A 8 -16.69 -25.69 15.11
N LEU A 9 -15.72 -26.22 15.87
CA LEU A 9 -15.80 -27.55 16.47
C LEU A 9 -16.98 -27.68 17.45
N ALA A 10 -17.20 -26.67 18.30
CA ALA A 10 -18.33 -26.66 19.22
C ALA A 10 -19.69 -26.68 18.50
N VAL A 11 -19.83 -25.87 17.44
CA VAL A 11 -21.05 -25.84 16.62
C VAL A 11 -21.25 -27.16 15.87
N ASN A 12 -20.18 -27.81 15.39
CA ASN A 12 -20.29 -29.14 14.76
C ASN A 12 -20.83 -30.19 15.74
N GLY A 13 -20.37 -30.16 17.00
CA GLY A 13 -20.91 -31.01 18.06
C GLY A 13 -22.39 -30.75 18.34
N LEU A 14 -22.80 -29.48 18.39
CA LEU A 14 -24.21 -29.10 18.57
C LEU A 14 -25.05 -29.56 17.37
N ALA A 15 -24.58 -29.34 16.14
CA ALA A 15 -25.24 -29.79 14.92
C ALA A 15 -25.45 -31.31 14.91
N ALA A 16 -24.44 -32.09 15.33
CA ALA A 16 -24.56 -33.53 15.46
C ALA A 16 -25.65 -33.94 16.47
N ASN A 17 -25.74 -33.25 17.62
CA ASN A 17 -26.79 -33.51 18.61
C ASN A 17 -28.18 -33.19 18.07
N VAL A 18 -28.36 -32.02 17.44
CA VAL A 18 -29.67 -31.65 16.85
C VAL A 18 -30.07 -32.63 15.74
N ARG A 19 -29.12 -33.13 14.94
CA ARG A 19 -29.38 -34.17 13.94
C ARG A 19 -29.93 -35.45 14.60
N LEU A 20 -29.31 -35.93 15.67
CA LEU A 20 -29.78 -37.11 16.40
C LEU A 20 -31.19 -36.92 16.95
N ILE A 21 -31.49 -35.74 17.50
CA ILE A 21 -32.83 -35.40 17.98
C ILE A 21 -33.85 -35.42 16.84
N ALA A 22 -33.51 -34.86 15.68
CA ALA A 22 -34.40 -34.86 14.51
C ALA A 22 -34.62 -36.26 13.93
N GLU A 23 -33.58 -37.10 13.88
CA GLU A 23 -33.67 -38.50 13.44
C GLU A 23 -34.56 -39.34 14.40
N SER A 24 -34.38 -39.15 15.71
CA SER A 24 -35.25 -39.76 16.73
C SER A 24 -36.71 -39.27 16.63
N GLY A 25 -36.89 -37.97 16.36
CA GLY A 25 -38.20 -37.38 16.09
C GLY A 25 -38.87 -38.01 14.86
N GLY A 26 -38.11 -38.20 13.78
CA GLY A 26 -38.61 -38.85 12.56
C GLY A 26 -39.04 -40.30 12.80
N THR A 27 -38.28 -41.04 13.60
CA THR A 27 -38.64 -42.41 14.02
C THR A 27 -39.94 -42.43 14.84
N SER A 28 -40.10 -41.46 15.74
CA SER A 28 -41.30 -41.31 16.57
C SER A 28 -42.53 -40.93 15.73
N MET A 29 -42.36 -40.07 14.73
CA MET A 29 -43.43 -39.74 13.77
C MET A 29 -43.84 -40.95 12.93
N HIS A 30 -42.88 -41.78 12.50
CA HIS A 30 -43.18 -43.01 11.77
C HIS A 30 -44.04 -43.97 12.60
N ALA A 31 -43.67 -44.20 13.87
CA ALA A 31 -44.46 -45.02 14.79
C ALA A 31 -45.86 -44.43 15.04
N ALA A 32 -45.99 -43.09 15.08
CA ALA A 32 -47.30 -42.44 15.20
C ALA A 32 -48.20 -42.68 13.98
N VAL A 33 -47.64 -42.66 12.76
CA VAL A 33 -48.38 -43.00 11.53
C VAL A 33 -48.85 -44.46 11.56
N GLU A 34 -47.98 -45.41 11.94
CA GLU A 34 -48.35 -46.83 12.06
C GLU A 34 -49.50 -47.03 13.06
N SER A 35 -49.43 -46.35 14.22
CA SER A 35 -50.49 -46.40 15.23
C SER A 35 -51.82 -45.86 14.69
N MET A 36 -51.80 -44.73 13.98
CA MET A 36 -53.00 -44.15 13.34
C MET A 36 -53.59 -45.08 12.26
N GLN A 37 -52.75 -45.74 11.46
CA GLN A 37 -53.20 -46.76 10.51
C GLN A 37 -53.85 -47.96 11.21
N GLY A 38 -53.31 -48.37 12.36
CA GLY A 38 -53.93 -49.39 13.22
C GLY A 38 -55.31 -48.99 13.75
N ILE A 39 -55.46 -47.72 14.17
CA ILE A 39 -56.74 -47.16 14.60
C ILE A 39 -57.73 -47.12 13.43
N GLN A 40 -57.30 -46.69 12.24
CA GLN A 40 -58.14 -46.65 11.03
C GLN A 40 -58.65 -48.06 10.66
N SER A 41 -57.77 -49.06 10.66
CA SER A 41 -58.14 -50.45 10.40
C SER A 41 -59.14 -50.98 11.42
N SER A 42 -58.95 -50.65 12.71
CA SER A 42 -59.87 -51.02 13.78
C SER A 42 -61.25 -50.35 13.62
N ALA A 43 -61.29 -49.07 13.23
CA ALA A 43 -62.53 -48.35 12.97
C ALA A 43 -63.33 -48.97 11.81
N LEU A 44 -62.66 -49.39 10.73
CA LEU A 44 -63.29 -50.08 9.60
C LEU A 44 -63.94 -51.42 10.03
N LYS A 45 -63.26 -52.19 10.89
CA LYS A 45 -63.83 -53.42 11.45
C LYS A 45 -65.07 -53.14 12.32
N VAL A 46 -65.05 -52.08 13.11
CA VAL A 46 -66.22 -51.65 13.88
C VAL A 46 -67.37 -51.28 12.93
N GLN A 47 -67.09 -50.56 11.84
CA GLN A 47 -68.09 -50.19 10.84
C GLN A 47 -68.78 -51.42 10.21
N GLU A 48 -68.02 -52.48 9.93
CA GLU A 48 -68.54 -53.78 9.47
C GLU A 48 -69.47 -54.42 10.50
N ILE A 49 -69.07 -54.47 11.78
CA ILE A 49 -69.89 -55.00 12.88
C ILE A 49 -71.20 -54.22 13.02
N ILE A 50 -71.15 -52.88 12.94
CA ILE A 50 -72.33 -52.03 13.00
C ILE A 50 -73.28 -52.29 11.81
N SER A 51 -72.73 -52.59 10.62
CA SER A 51 -73.54 -53.01 9.46
C SER A 51 -74.28 -54.33 9.71
N ILE A 52 -73.64 -55.29 10.38
CA ILE A 52 -74.27 -56.56 10.76
C ILE A 52 -75.38 -56.30 11.79
N ILE A 53 -75.15 -55.46 12.81
CA ILE A 53 -76.16 -55.12 13.83
C ILE A 53 -77.38 -54.44 13.21
N ASP A 54 -77.18 -53.49 12.30
CA ASP A 54 -78.26 -52.80 11.57
C ASP A 54 -79.08 -53.81 10.73
N SER A 55 -78.39 -54.77 10.09
CA SER A 55 -79.04 -55.86 9.35
C SER A 55 -79.86 -56.79 10.25
N ILE A 56 -79.34 -57.15 11.43
CA ILE A 56 -80.05 -57.96 12.43
C ILE A 56 -81.29 -57.20 12.92
N ALA A 57 -81.15 -55.91 13.26
CA ALA A 57 -82.26 -55.07 13.69
C ALA A 57 -83.36 -55.00 12.61
N PHE A 58 -82.98 -54.86 11.35
CA PHE A 58 -83.94 -54.90 10.23
C PHE A 58 -84.65 -56.25 10.13
N GLN A 59 -83.92 -57.37 10.20
CA GLN A 59 -84.51 -58.72 10.19
C GLN A 59 -85.46 -58.95 11.37
N THR A 60 -85.08 -58.53 12.58
CA THR A 60 -85.94 -58.60 13.77
C THR A 60 -87.21 -57.77 13.60
N ASN A 61 -87.11 -56.58 13.01
CA ASN A 61 -88.27 -55.74 12.70
C ASN A 61 -89.23 -56.42 11.71
N ILE A 62 -88.72 -57.11 10.69
CA ILE A 62 -89.55 -57.91 9.76
C ILE A 62 -90.19 -59.11 10.46
N LEU A 63 -89.46 -59.85 11.29
CA LEU A 63 -90.03 -60.95 12.09
C LEU A 63 -91.14 -60.47 13.01
N ALA A 64 -90.94 -59.35 13.70
CA ALA A 64 -91.92 -58.76 14.60
C ALA A 64 -93.18 -58.30 13.86
N LEU A 65 -93.01 -57.73 12.66
CA LEU A 65 -94.13 -57.37 11.79
C LEU A 65 -94.94 -58.62 11.38
N ASN A 66 -94.26 -59.69 10.95
CA ASN A 66 -94.92 -60.95 10.60
C ASN A 66 -95.67 -61.55 11.80
N ALA A 67 -95.08 -61.52 13.00
CA ALA A 67 -95.72 -61.98 14.23
C ALA A 67 -96.96 -61.14 14.59
N ALA A 68 -96.90 -59.81 14.40
CA ALA A 68 -98.05 -58.94 14.61
C ALA A 68 -99.21 -59.25 13.64
N VAL A 69 -98.90 -59.57 12.38
CA VAL A 69 -99.88 -59.99 11.37
C VAL A 69 -100.53 -61.33 11.77
N GLU A 70 -99.75 -62.32 12.19
CA GLU A 70 -100.30 -63.62 12.60
C GLU A 70 -101.10 -63.53 13.90
N ALA A 71 -100.68 -62.68 14.84
CA ALA A 71 -101.43 -62.38 16.06
C ALA A 71 -102.79 -61.73 15.75
N ALA A 72 -102.86 -60.81 14.79
CA ALA A 72 -104.11 -60.24 14.32
C ALA A 72 -105.02 -61.30 13.67
N ARG A 73 -104.43 -62.24 12.93
CA ARG A 73 -105.15 -63.36 12.31
C ARG A 73 -105.76 -64.33 13.31
N ALA A 74 -105.12 -64.53 14.47
CA ALA A 74 -105.60 -65.37 15.57
C ALA A 74 -106.72 -64.71 16.42
N GLY A 75 -107.09 -63.45 16.15
CA GLY A 75 -108.16 -62.74 16.85
C GLY A 75 -107.90 -62.55 18.35
N GLU A 76 -108.91 -62.79 19.20
CA GLU A 76 -108.80 -62.59 20.65
C GLU A 76 -107.71 -63.44 21.32
N GLN A 77 -107.41 -64.63 20.78
CA GLN A 77 -106.37 -65.52 21.31
C GLN A 77 -104.95 -64.99 21.03
N GLY A 78 -104.80 -64.09 20.06
CA GLY A 78 -103.52 -63.50 19.66
C GLY A 78 -103.15 -62.21 20.40
N ARG A 79 -104.02 -61.66 21.27
CA ARG A 79 -103.79 -60.33 21.88
C ARG A 79 -102.48 -60.23 22.67
N GLY A 80 -102.12 -61.26 23.42
CA GLY A 80 -100.85 -61.31 24.14
C GLY A 80 -99.64 -61.32 23.20
N PHE A 81 -99.71 -62.09 22.11
CA PHE A 81 -98.66 -62.13 21.08
C PHE A 81 -98.53 -60.80 20.32
N ALA A 82 -99.65 -60.09 20.08
CA ALA A 82 -99.62 -58.79 19.41
C ALA A 82 -98.84 -57.74 20.22
N VAL A 83 -98.98 -57.74 21.55
CA VAL A 83 -98.23 -56.83 22.44
C VAL A 83 -96.73 -57.14 22.39
N VAL A 84 -96.36 -58.41 22.50
CA VAL A 84 -94.94 -58.83 22.41
C VAL A 84 -94.35 -58.47 21.05
N ALA A 85 -95.09 -58.69 19.96
CA ALA A 85 -94.64 -58.33 18.62
C ALA A 85 -94.41 -56.81 18.47
N SER A 86 -95.27 -55.98 19.04
CA SER A 86 -95.09 -54.52 19.07
C SER A 86 -93.84 -54.11 19.86
N GLU A 87 -93.60 -54.73 21.03
CA GLU A 87 -92.44 -54.41 21.86
C GLU A 87 -91.12 -54.82 21.19
N VAL A 88 -91.07 -56.02 20.57
CA VAL A 88 -89.92 -56.49 19.79
C VAL A 88 -89.66 -55.57 18.61
N ARG A 89 -90.72 -55.09 17.93
CA ARG A 89 -90.60 -54.13 16.84
C ARG A 89 -90.00 -52.81 17.31
N GLY A 90 -90.48 -52.27 18.43
CA GLY A 90 -89.94 -51.05 19.03
C GLY A 90 -88.47 -51.19 19.44
N LEU A 91 -88.09 -52.34 19.99
CA LEU A 91 -86.69 -52.65 20.32
C LEU A 91 -85.80 -52.72 19.07
N ALA A 92 -86.30 -53.36 17.99
CA ALA A 92 -85.60 -53.46 16.73
C ALA A 92 -85.36 -52.09 16.08
N GLN A 93 -86.38 -51.21 16.07
CA GLN A 93 -86.24 -49.84 15.57
C GLN A 93 -85.21 -49.04 16.38
N ARG A 94 -85.30 -49.10 17.72
CA ARG A 94 -84.29 -48.47 18.59
C ARG A 94 -82.87 -48.98 18.33
N SER A 95 -82.70 -50.29 18.11
CA SER A 95 -81.38 -50.86 17.80
C SER A 95 -80.83 -50.36 16.47
N ALA A 96 -81.69 -50.22 15.44
CA ALA A 96 -81.28 -49.68 14.14
C ALA A 96 -80.89 -48.20 14.26
N ASP A 97 -81.64 -47.41 15.03
CA ASP A 97 -81.32 -46.00 15.26
C ASP A 97 -79.98 -45.84 16.02
N SER A 98 -79.74 -46.65 17.05
CA SER A 98 -78.45 -46.69 17.75
C SER A 98 -77.30 -47.13 16.84
N ALA A 99 -77.51 -48.14 15.99
CA ALA A 99 -76.51 -48.58 15.01
C ALA A 99 -76.13 -47.45 14.04
N ARG A 100 -77.11 -46.67 13.54
CA ARG A 100 -76.84 -45.51 12.68
C ARG A 100 -76.07 -44.41 13.41
N GLN A 101 -76.43 -44.11 14.66
CA GLN A 101 -75.70 -43.12 15.45
C GLN A 101 -74.23 -43.53 15.67
N ILE A 102 -73.98 -44.80 15.98
CA ILE A 102 -72.61 -45.31 16.12
C ILE A 102 -71.87 -45.24 14.78
N ARG A 103 -72.51 -45.58 13.67
CA ARG A 103 -71.91 -45.47 12.32
C ARG A 103 -71.42 -44.04 12.06
N THR A 104 -72.26 -43.03 12.32
CA THR A 104 -71.87 -41.61 12.17
C THR A 104 -70.67 -41.22 13.03
N LEU A 105 -70.60 -41.71 14.28
CA LEU A 105 -69.45 -41.44 15.16
C LEU A 105 -68.16 -42.11 14.67
N ILE A 106 -68.27 -43.32 14.11
CA ILE A 106 -67.14 -44.04 13.52
C ILE A 106 -66.66 -43.35 12.25
N ASP A 107 -67.56 -42.92 11.37
CA ASP A 107 -67.22 -42.18 10.15
C ASP A 107 -66.48 -40.88 10.49
N ALA A 108 -66.97 -40.13 11.49
CA ALA A 108 -66.29 -38.94 11.99
C ALA A 108 -64.90 -39.28 12.56
N SER A 109 -64.76 -40.40 13.28
CA SER A 109 -63.48 -40.83 13.83
C SER A 109 -62.47 -41.19 12.74
N VAL A 110 -62.91 -41.85 11.66
CA VAL A 110 -62.07 -42.18 10.50
C VAL A 110 -61.53 -40.91 9.84
N GLU A 111 -62.38 -39.89 9.65
CA GLU A 111 -61.95 -38.64 9.04
C GLU A 111 -60.95 -37.88 9.93
N GLN A 112 -61.15 -37.89 11.25
CA GLN A 112 -60.18 -37.31 12.20
C GLN A 112 -58.82 -38.02 12.17
N VAL A 113 -58.81 -39.34 12.10
CA VAL A 113 -57.56 -40.11 11.96
C VAL A 113 -56.84 -39.76 10.66
N LYS A 114 -57.58 -39.64 9.55
CA LYS A 114 -57.03 -39.26 8.25
C LYS A 114 -56.40 -37.86 8.28
N HIS A 115 -57.07 -36.90 8.91
CA HIS A 115 -56.50 -35.57 9.15
C HIS A 115 -55.22 -35.63 10.01
N GLY A 116 -55.24 -36.41 11.10
CA GLY A 116 -54.07 -36.59 11.96
C GLY A 116 -52.87 -37.19 11.24
N VAL A 117 -53.08 -38.19 10.38
CA VAL A 117 -52.02 -38.75 9.52
C VAL A 117 -51.44 -37.68 8.59
N GLY A 118 -52.29 -36.83 8.00
CA GLY A 118 -51.84 -35.69 7.19
C GLY A 118 -50.91 -34.74 7.95
N GLN A 119 -51.29 -34.36 9.17
CA GLN A 119 -50.47 -33.48 10.01
C GLN A 119 -49.15 -34.12 10.43
N ILE A 120 -49.15 -35.41 10.79
CA ILE A 120 -47.92 -36.13 11.15
C ILE A 120 -46.97 -36.21 9.94
N ASN A 121 -47.49 -36.41 8.73
CA ASN A 121 -46.67 -36.41 7.52
C ASN A 121 -46.03 -35.05 7.24
N GLU A 122 -46.75 -33.94 7.46
CA GLU A 122 -46.20 -32.59 7.34
C GLU A 122 -45.06 -32.33 8.34
N VAL A 123 -45.23 -32.78 9.59
CA VAL A 123 -44.17 -32.71 10.61
C VAL A 123 -42.97 -33.57 10.19
N SER A 124 -43.20 -34.77 9.64
CA SER A 124 -42.14 -35.64 9.15
C SER A 124 -41.32 -35.01 8.03
N LEU A 125 -41.98 -34.33 7.07
CA LEU A 125 -41.30 -33.55 6.02
C LEU A 125 -40.46 -32.42 6.62
N THR A 126 -41.02 -31.67 7.58
CA THR A 126 -40.31 -30.58 8.26
C THR A 126 -39.06 -31.08 9.00
N LEU A 127 -39.13 -32.25 9.64
CA LEU A 127 -37.97 -32.88 10.28
C LEU A 127 -36.90 -33.29 9.25
N SER A 128 -37.32 -33.76 8.07
CA SER A 128 -36.40 -34.07 6.96
C SER A 128 -35.64 -32.82 6.49
N ASP A 129 -36.36 -31.71 6.31
CA ASP A 129 -35.77 -30.42 5.94
C ASP A 129 -34.80 -29.90 7.01
N ILE A 130 -35.14 -30.07 8.29
CA ILE A 130 -34.23 -29.75 9.41
C ILE A 130 -32.94 -30.58 9.31
N VAL A 131 -33.03 -31.89 9.09
CA VAL A 131 -31.85 -32.76 8.94
C VAL A 131 -31.00 -32.33 7.74
N ALA A 132 -31.62 -31.98 6.61
CA ALA A 132 -30.92 -31.47 5.44
C ALA A 132 -30.22 -30.12 5.73
N GLY A 133 -30.90 -29.20 6.39
CA GLY A 133 -30.35 -27.91 6.81
C GLY A 133 -29.15 -28.06 7.75
N ILE A 134 -29.22 -28.99 8.70
CA ILE A 134 -28.13 -29.28 9.63
C ILE A 134 -26.92 -29.89 8.91
N ARG A 135 -27.13 -30.74 7.89
CA ARG A 135 -26.02 -31.26 7.05
C ARG A 135 -25.30 -30.12 6.33
N ASN A 136 -26.05 -29.20 5.72
CA ASN A 136 -25.46 -28.03 5.07
C ASN A 136 -24.73 -27.12 6.07
N LEU A 137 -25.29 -26.93 7.27
CA LEU A 137 -24.64 -26.19 8.34
C LEU A 137 -23.30 -26.84 8.72
N ALA A 138 -23.25 -28.16 8.88
CA ALA A 138 -22.01 -28.88 9.19
C ALA A 138 -20.94 -28.69 8.08
N THR A 139 -21.33 -28.76 6.80
CA THR A 139 -20.42 -28.49 5.68
C THR A 139 -19.86 -27.06 5.71
N ASN A 140 -20.71 -26.07 6.00
CA ASN A 140 -20.27 -24.67 6.09
C ASN A 140 -19.31 -24.43 7.26
N ILE A 141 -19.58 -25.07 8.40
CA ILE A 141 -18.72 -25.01 9.59
C ILE A 141 -17.33 -25.61 9.30
N ASP A 142 -17.28 -26.73 8.57
CA ASP A 142 -16.03 -27.35 8.14
C ASP A 142 -15.22 -26.41 7.23
N ALA A 143 -15.88 -25.78 6.25
CA ALA A 143 -15.26 -24.77 5.39
C ALA A 143 -14.73 -23.56 6.19
N ILE A 144 -15.47 -23.08 7.19
CA ILE A 144 -15.02 -21.99 8.09
C ILE A 144 -13.79 -22.41 8.89
N SER A 145 -13.75 -23.64 9.40
CA SER A 145 -12.61 -24.18 10.15
C SER A 145 -11.36 -24.23 9.28
N THR A 146 -11.46 -24.78 8.07
CA THR A 146 -10.36 -24.83 7.09
C THR A 146 -9.87 -23.42 6.73
N ALA A 147 -10.78 -22.51 6.36
CA ALA A 147 -10.42 -21.13 6.03
C ALA A 147 -9.77 -20.40 7.20
N SER A 148 -10.22 -20.65 8.44
CA SER A 148 -9.62 -20.06 9.65
C SER A 148 -8.20 -20.58 9.90
N GLY A 149 -7.94 -21.85 9.55
CA GLY A 149 -6.61 -22.46 9.57
C GLY A 149 -5.66 -21.81 8.56
N GLU A 150 -6.11 -21.67 7.31
CA GLU A 150 -5.35 -20.99 6.24
C GLU A 150 -5.05 -19.52 6.59
N GLN A 151 -6.04 -18.78 7.09
CA GLN A 151 -5.85 -17.40 7.52
C GLN A 151 -4.87 -17.29 8.68
N SER A 152 -4.89 -18.22 9.64
CA SER A 152 -3.91 -18.23 10.74
C SER A 152 -2.48 -18.43 10.22
N ASN A 153 -2.30 -19.33 9.24
CA ASN A 153 -1.01 -19.52 8.58
C ASN A 153 -0.56 -18.28 7.80
N GLY A 154 -1.47 -17.65 7.05
CA GLY A 154 -1.20 -16.41 6.32
C GLY A 154 -0.81 -15.26 7.25
N LEU A 155 -1.49 -15.10 8.39
CA LEU A 155 -1.14 -14.11 9.40
C LEU A 155 0.23 -14.38 10.04
N ALA A 156 0.60 -15.65 10.24
CA ALA A 156 1.93 -16.00 10.74
C ALA A 156 3.03 -15.57 9.75
N GLN A 157 2.80 -15.73 8.45
CA GLN A 157 3.71 -15.25 7.39
C GLN A 157 3.78 -13.73 7.35
N ILE A 158 2.64 -13.03 7.43
CA ILE A 158 2.61 -11.56 7.50
C ILE A 158 3.36 -11.06 8.74
N ALA A 159 3.15 -11.68 9.89
CA ALA A 159 3.85 -11.33 11.12
C ALA A 159 5.38 -11.54 10.99
N GLN A 160 5.81 -12.56 10.25
CA GLN A 160 7.23 -12.77 9.95
C GLN A 160 7.78 -11.67 9.03
N ALA A 161 7.09 -11.37 7.94
CA ALA A 161 7.50 -10.29 7.02
C ALA A 161 7.55 -8.92 7.72
N LEU A 162 6.65 -8.65 8.66
CA LEU A 162 6.69 -7.42 9.46
C LEU A 162 7.91 -7.34 10.37
N ARG A 163 8.37 -8.46 10.94
CA ARG A 163 9.62 -8.49 11.72
C ARG A 163 10.83 -8.18 10.84
N GLU A 164 10.88 -8.74 9.64
CA GLU A 164 11.96 -8.48 8.68
C GLU A 164 11.96 -7.02 8.22
N LEU A 165 10.79 -6.43 7.96
CA LEU A 165 10.66 -5.00 7.65
C LEU A 165 11.10 -4.10 8.82
N ASP A 166 10.80 -4.49 10.06
CA ASP A 166 11.27 -3.76 11.25
C ASP A 166 12.81 -3.79 11.34
N GLU A 167 13.43 -4.94 11.12
CA GLU A 167 14.89 -5.08 11.09
C GLU A 167 15.53 -4.19 10.00
N ILE A 168 14.98 -4.19 8.78
CA ILE A 168 15.45 -3.32 7.69
C ILE A 168 15.27 -1.84 8.06
N THR A 169 14.13 -1.49 8.67
CA THR A 169 13.85 -0.11 9.08
C THR A 169 14.84 0.36 10.13
N GLN A 170 15.16 -0.47 11.12
CA GLN A 170 16.18 -0.17 12.13
C GLN A 170 17.57 -0.04 11.49
N SER A 171 17.94 -0.94 10.57
CA SER A 171 19.20 -0.87 9.83
C SER A 171 19.32 0.42 9.01
N ASN A 172 18.25 0.84 8.32
CA ASN A 172 18.21 2.10 7.59
C ASN A 172 18.41 3.30 8.52
N GLY A 173 17.82 3.28 9.72
CA GLY A 173 18.07 4.30 10.74
C GLY A 173 19.54 4.37 11.17
N GLN A 174 20.17 3.20 11.40
CA GLN A 174 21.60 3.13 11.73
C GLN A 174 22.49 3.63 10.59
N MET A 175 22.21 3.23 9.35
CA MET A 175 22.93 3.69 8.17
C MET A 175 22.79 5.20 7.97
N ALA A 176 21.60 5.76 8.19
CA ALA A 176 21.38 7.20 8.12
C ALA A 176 22.23 7.96 9.16
N GLU A 177 22.32 7.45 10.40
CA GLU A 177 23.16 8.07 11.43
C GLU A 177 24.66 7.93 11.10
N GLN A 178 25.10 6.79 10.56
CA GLN A 178 26.47 6.60 10.08
C GLN A 178 26.81 7.55 8.91
N ALA A 179 25.88 7.73 7.97
CA ALA A 179 26.05 8.63 6.83
C ALA A 179 26.13 10.09 7.28
N LYS A 180 25.30 10.49 8.25
CA LYS A 180 25.38 11.80 8.90
C LYS A 180 26.72 12.02 9.59
N SER A 181 27.19 11.05 10.39
CA SER A 181 28.51 11.11 11.03
C SER A 181 29.65 11.24 10.01
N SER A 182 29.60 10.45 8.92
CA SER A 182 30.58 10.52 7.84
C SER A 182 30.57 11.86 7.12
N SER A 183 29.38 12.43 6.89
CA SER A 183 29.22 13.75 6.27
C SER A 183 29.82 14.86 7.14
N LEU A 184 29.59 14.83 8.46
CA LEU A 184 30.20 15.76 9.41
C LEU A 184 31.73 15.65 9.42
N ASN A 185 32.28 14.43 9.35
CA ASN A 185 33.73 14.24 9.28
C ASN A 185 34.33 14.79 7.97
N LEU A 186 33.62 14.60 6.85
CA LEU A 186 34.04 15.15 5.56
C LEU A 186 33.99 16.69 5.55
N GLU A 187 32.96 17.28 6.15
CA GLU A 187 32.84 18.74 6.33
C GLU A 187 34.02 19.29 7.16
N GLU A 188 34.33 18.67 8.29
CA GLU A 188 35.47 19.03 9.14
C GLU A 188 36.80 18.95 8.37
N ARG A 189 37.04 17.86 7.62
CA ARG A 189 38.26 17.70 6.80
C ARG A 189 38.35 18.74 5.70
N ALA A 190 37.24 19.05 5.03
CA ALA A 190 37.20 20.07 4.00
C ALA A 190 37.52 21.47 4.58
N ALA A 191 36.99 21.79 5.76
CA ALA A 191 37.31 23.03 6.46
C ALA A 191 38.81 23.11 6.83
N LEU A 192 39.40 22.03 7.33
CA LEU A 192 40.84 21.96 7.64
C LEU A 192 41.70 22.14 6.39
N LEU A 193 41.34 21.50 5.27
CA LEU A 193 42.05 21.65 4.00
C LEU A 193 41.97 23.09 3.47
N ALA A 194 40.79 23.71 3.53
CA ALA A 194 40.61 25.10 3.14
C ALA A 194 41.49 26.04 4.00
N GLN A 195 41.55 25.80 5.32
CA GLN A 195 42.40 26.57 6.22
C GLN A 195 43.89 26.38 5.93
N ALA A 196 44.32 25.15 5.63
CA ALA A 196 45.70 24.87 5.26
C ALA A 196 46.11 25.59 3.97
N VAL A 197 45.28 25.53 2.92
CA VAL A 197 45.54 26.22 1.64
C VAL A 197 45.57 27.75 1.83
N ALA A 198 44.69 28.31 2.67
CA ALA A 198 44.66 29.76 2.93
C ALA A 198 45.95 30.31 3.56
N THR A 199 46.79 29.46 4.16
CA THR A 199 48.07 29.90 4.75
C THR A 199 49.20 30.04 3.73
N PHE A 200 49.05 29.48 2.52
CA PHE A 200 50.10 29.56 1.50
C PHE A 200 50.15 30.96 0.87
N LYS A 201 51.30 31.63 0.98
CA LYS A 201 51.62 32.86 0.24
C LYS A 201 52.46 32.54 -0.99
N LEU A 202 51.99 32.93 -2.18
CA LEU A 202 52.72 32.73 -3.44
C LEU A 202 53.89 33.71 -3.54
N ARG A 203 55.07 33.18 -3.91
CA ARG A 203 56.33 33.96 -4.04
C ARG A 203 56.46 34.75 -5.34
N GLN A 204 55.71 34.40 -6.38
CA GLN A 204 55.71 35.05 -7.69
C GLN A 204 54.33 35.63 -8.02
N GLY A 205 54.33 36.67 -8.85
CA GLY A 205 53.13 37.28 -9.39
C GLY A 205 52.46 36.41 -10.46
N THR A 206 51.13 36.44 -10.53
CA THR A 206 50.38 35.73 -11.59
C THR A 206 50.20 36.60 -12.84
N ALA A 207 49.89 35.97 -13.97
CA ALA A 207 49.54 36.69 -15.21
C ALA A 207 48.34 37.63 -15.01
N ASP A 208 47.36 37.23 -14.19
CA ASP A 208 46.20 38.04 -13.86
C ASP A 208 46.56 39.27 -13.02
N GLU A 209 47.47 39.12 -12.03
CA GLU A 209 47.97 40.23 -11.22
C GLU A 209 48.74 41.24 -12.11
N ALA A 210 49.62 40.77 -12.99
CA ALA A 210 50.38 41.63 -13.91
C ALA A 210 49.46 42.38 -14.90
N HIS A 211 48.45 41.70 -15.45
CA HIS A 211 47.45 42.32 -16.32
C HIS A 211 46.65 43.40 -15.58
N ALA A 212 46.22 43.11 -14.34
CA ALA A 212 45.50 44.08 -13.51
C ALA A 212 46.34 45.34 -13.23
N MET A 213 47.63 45.18 -12.92
CA MET A 213 48.57 46.30 -12.70
C MET A 213 48.72 47.18 -13.95
N VAL A 214 48.80 46.58 -15.16
CA VAL A 214 48.86 47.37 -16.41
C VAL A 214 47.57 48.12 -16.64
N LYS A 215 46.41 47.50 -16.44
CA LYS A 215 45.11 48.18 -16.60
C LYS A 215 44.96 49.34 -15.62
N GLN A 216 45.46 49.20 -14.39
CA GLN A 216 45.50 50.30 -13.43
C GLN A 216 46.43 51.44 -13.88
N ALA A 217 47.62 51.11 -14.37
CA ALA A 217 48.56 52.09 -14.89
C ALA A 217 48.02 52.84 -16.11
N VAL A 218 47.40 52.13 -17.05
CA VAL A 218 46.76 52.70 -18.25
C VAL A 218 45.61 53.63 -17.86
N ARG A 219 44.74 53.21 -16.91
CA ARG A 219 43.68 54.10 -16.39
C ARG A 219 44.26 55.37 -15.79
N ARG A 220 45.34 55.26 -15.01
CA ARG A 220 46.00 56.41 -14.38
C ARG A 220 46.63 57.33 -15.43
N TYR A 221 47.26 56.79 -16.47
CA TYR A 221 47.76 57.58 -17.60
C TYR A 221 46.65 58.26 -18.39
N ARG A 222 45.54 57.57 -18.70
CA ARG A 222 44.39 58.19 -19.37
C ARG A 222 43.76 59.33 -18.57
N ALA A 223 43.81 59.25 -17.23
CA ALA A 223 43.27 60.29 -16.35
C ALA A 223 44.21 61.50 -16.15
N ARG A 224 45.53 61.28 -16.11
CA ARG A 224 46.52 62.31 -15.70
C ARG A 224 47.58 62.65 -16.76
N GLY A 225 47.54 62.00 -17.92
CA GLY A 225 48.51 62.18 -18.99
C GLY A 225 49.93 61.88 -18.53
N GLN A 226 50.90 62.70 -18.99
CA GLN A 226 52.32 62.49 -18.69
C GLN A 226 52.67 62.50 -17.20
N ALA A 227 51.91 63.19 -16.35
CA ALA A 227 52.14 63.20 -14.90
C ALA A 227 52.05 61.79 -14.28
N ALA A 228 51.24 60.90 -14.87
CA ALA A 228 51.10 59.52 -14.40
C ALA A 228 52.42 58.73 -14.48
N LEU A 229 53.32 59.05 -15.42
CA LEU A 229 54.59 58.33 -15.57
C LEU A 229 55.52 58.57 -14.36
N ALA A 230 55.52 59.79 -13.84
CA ALA A 230 56.25 60.13 -12.62
C ALA A 230 55.62 59.45 -11.39
N GLU A 231 54.29 59.38 -11.32
CA GLU A 231 53.56 58.70 -10.24
C GLU A 231 53.81 57.19 -10.23
N ILE A 232 53.75 56.54 -11.40
CA ILE A 232 54.07 55.12 -11.57
C ILE A 232 55.50 54.85 -11.10
N THR A 233 56.44 55.71 -11.46
CA THR A 233 57.85 55.52 -11.07
C THR A 233 58.08 55.76 -9.58
N ALA A 234 57.41 56.75 -8.99
CA ALA A 234 57.51 57.04 -7.57
C ALA A 234 56.90 55.92 -6.72
N ASP A 235 55.82 55.31 -7.21
CA ASP A 235 55.11 54.20 -6.59
C ASP A 235 54.86 54.36 -5.09
N ALA A 236 54.45 55.56 -4.66
CA ALA A 236 54.31 55.89 -3.24
C ALA A 236 53.29 55.01 -2.48
N GLN A 237 52.36 54.39 -3.21
CA GLN A 237 51.33 53.49 -2.68
C GLN A 237 51.67 52.01 -2.87
N GLN A 238 52.85 51.67 -3.41
CA GLN A 238 53.28 50.30 -3.74
C GLN A 238 52.26 49.54 -4.60
N GLU A 239 51.67 50.24 -5.57
CA GLU A 239 50.64 49.71 -6.48
C GLU A 239 51.25 49.19 -7.79
N PHE A 240 52.47 49.63 -8.12
CA PHE A 240 53.11 49.37 -9.41
C PHE A 240 54.40 48.56 -9.31
N ALA A 241 54.78 48.15 -8.10
CA ALA A 241 55.83 47.18 -7.81
C ALA A 241 55.32 46.21 -6.72
N ASN A 242 55.11 44.94 -7.07
CA ASN A 242 54.68 43.92 -6.11
C ASN A 242 55.29 42.56 -6.46
N LYS A 243 55.87 41.87 -5.46
CA LYS A 243 56.67 40.64 -5.64
C LYS A 243 57.78 40.88 -6.68
N ASP A 244 57.74 40.18 -7.80
CA ASP A 244 58.64 40.25 -8.95
C ASP A 244 58.05 41.03 -10.14
N MET A 245 56.85 41.61 -9.98
CA MET A 245 56.14 42.38 -10.99
C MET A 245 56.37 43.89 -10.82
N TYR A 246 56.65 44.56 -11.93
CA TYR A 246 56.85 46.01 -11.97
C TYR A 246 56.23 46.57 -13.23
N VAL A 247 55.44 47.64 -13.11
CA VAL A 247 54.93 48.37 -14.26
C VAL A 247 56.04 49.22 -14.86
N PHE A 248 56.23 49.16 -16.17
CA PHE A 248 57.14 49.99 -16.93
C PHE A 248 56.42 50.72 -18.07
N ALA A 249 57.01 51.81 -18.56
CA ALA A 249 56.58 52.49 -19.77
C ALA A 249 57.78 52.80 -20.67
N PHE A 250 57.65 52.64 -21.98
CA PHE A 250 58.69 53.03 -22.94
C PHE A 250 58.11 53.57 -24.25
N ASN A 251 58.93 54.30 -25.02
CA ASN A 251 58.57 54.85 -26.32
C ASN A 251 59.16 54.04 -27.50
N ARG A 252 58.82 54.41 -28.74
CA ARG A 252 59.34 53.72 -29.95
C ARG A 252 60.85 53.78 -30.12
N ASN A 253 61.53 54.69 -29.42
CA ASN A 253 62.99 54.79 -29.43
C ASN A 253 63.64 53.91 -28.33
N GLY A 254 62.87 53.04 -27.68
CA GLY A 254 63.35 52.14 -26.63
C GLY A 254 63.62 52.83 -25.29
N GLN A 255 63.32 54.12 -25.14
CA GLN A 255 63.60 54.88 -23.92
C GLN A 255 62.53 54.57 -22.86
N TYR A 256 62.95 54.14 -21.67
CA TYR A 256 62.05 54.02 -20.53
C TYR A 256 61.59 55.41 -20.06
N LEU A 257 60.29 55.57 -19.87
CA LEU A 257 59.64 56.78 -19.37
C LEU A 257 58.99 56.59 -17.99
N ALA A 258 58.70 55.35 -17.59
CA ALA A 258 58.29 55.01 -16.24
C ALA A 258 58.81 53.62 -15.84
N PHE A 259 59.10 53.41 -14.56
CA PHE A 259 59.43 52.10 -14.01
C PHE A 259 59.08 52.05 -12.50
N GLY A 260 58.13 51.19 -12.13
CA GLY A 260 57.59 51.05 -10.79
C GLY A 260 58.67 50.89 -9.73
N GLY A 261 58.74 51.86 -8.81
CA GLY A 261 59.65 51.84 -7.66
C GLY A 261 61.15 51.94 -7.98
N ASN A 262 61.55 52.16 -9.24
CA ASN A 262 62.97 52.22 -9.61
C ASN A 262 63.27 53.31 -10.65
N ARG A 263 63.65 54.51 -10.17
CA ARG A 263 63.96 55.66 -11.02
C ARG A 263 65.22 55.47 -11.88
N ASP A 264 66.17 54.65 -11.46
CA ASP A 264 67.43 54.46 -12.21
C ASP A 264 67.21 53.72 -13.53
N LYS A 265 66.13 52.92 -13.65
CA LYS A 265 65.75 52.27 -14.90
C LYS A 265 65.42 53.26 -16.02
N LEU A 266 65.03 54.50 -15.68
CA LEU A 266 64.77 55.55 -16.66
C LEU A 266 66.03 56.03 -17.38
N LYS A 267 67.23 55.70 -16.89
CA LYS A 267 68.50 56.01 -17.57
C LYS A 267 68.85 54.98 -18.65
N LEU A 268 68.11 53.87 -18.71
CA LEU A 268 68.36 52.78 -19.64
C LEU A 268 67.52 52.93 -20.90
N ASN A 269 68.07 52.43 -22.01
CA ASN A 269 67.37 52.28 -23.26
C ASN A 269 67.33 50.80 -23.63
N LEU A 270 66.14 50.29 -23.97
CA LEU A 270 65.89 48.89 -24.32
C LEU A 270 66.84 48.36 -25.39
N PHE A 271 67.25 49.21 -26.35
CA PHE A 271 68.16 48.82 -27.44
C PHE A 271 69.59 48.54 -26.98
N HIS A 272 69.96 48.96 -25.77
CA HIS A 272 71.31 48.80 -25.21
C HIS A 272 71.33 47.90 -23.97
N ILE A 273 70.25 47.18 -23.68
CA ILE A 273 70.20 46.24 -22.55
C ILE A 273 70.84 44.92 -22.97
N ASN A 274 71.85 44.49 -22.22
CA ASN A 274 72.56 43.24 -22.51
C ASN A 274 71.62 42.03 -22.43
N GLY A 275 71.63 41.20 -23.48
CA GLY A 275 70.80 40.00 -23.58
C GLY A 275 69.32 40.24 -23.83
N LEU A 276 68.90 41.47 -24.11
CA LEU A 276 67.56 41.82 -24.55
C LEU A 276 67.57 42.20 -26.03
N ASP A 277 66.72 41.56 -26.82
CA ASP A 277 66.40 42.05 -28.17
C ASP A 277 65.41 43.22 -28.06
N GLY A 278 65.94 44.40 -27.73
CA GLY A 278 65.14 45.59 -27.51
C GLY A 278 64.40 46.06 -28.75
N GLN A 279 64.98 45.87 -29.94
CA GLN A 279 64.34 46.25 -31.20
C GLN A 279 63.11 45.40 -31.46
N LYS A 280 63.23 44.08 -31.30
CA LYS A 280 62.10 43.16 -31.41
C LYS A 280 61.03 43.44 -30.35
N LEU A 281 61.42 43.63 -29.08
CA LEU A 281 60.46 43.93 -28.02
C LEU A 281 59.65 45.21 -28.30
N VAL A 282 60.31 46.28 -28.75
CA VAL A 282 59.62 47.52 -29.11
C VAL A 282 58.71 47.30 -30.32
N SER A 283 59.20 46.63 -31.37
CA SER A 283 58.39 46.30 -32.55
C SER A 283 57.13 45.52 -32.17
N ASP A 284 57.29 44.45 -31.41
CA ASP A 284 56.19 43.58 -30.98
C ASP A 284 55.20 44.34 -30.10
N ALA A 285 55.69 45.14 -29.13
CA ALA A 285 54.84 45.92 -28.23
C ALA A 285 53.95 46.94 -28.96
N PHE A 286 54.47 47.60 -29.99
CA PHE A 286 53.70 48.57 -30.78
C PHE A 286 52.89 47.94 -31.93
N ALA A 287 53.08 46.65 -32.21
CA ALA A 287 52.26 45.88 -33.15
C ALA A 287 51.02 45.24 -32.49
N LEU A 288 50.90 45.32 -31.16
CA LEU A 288 49.76 44.77 -30.42
C LEU A 288 48.44 45.50 -30.73
N PRO A 289 47.29 44.80 -30.61
CA PRO A 289 45.97 45.44 -30.64
C PRO A 289 45.83 46.51 -29.54
N ALA A 290 44.90 47.46 -29.73
CA ALA A 290 44.63 48.53 -28.76
C ALA A 290 44.23 48.03 -27.35
N ALA A 291 43.71 46.81 -27.23
CA ALA A 291 43.41 46.19 -25.95
C ALA A 291 44.65 45.76 -25.16
N GLY A 292 45.82 45.71 -25.81
CA GLY A 292 47.07 45.14 -25.31
C GLY A 292 47.20 43.65 -25.61
N GLY A 293 48.32 43.06 -25.18
CA GLY A 293 48.63 41.66 -25.34
C GLY A 293 49.94 41.26 -24.66
N TRP A 294 50.24 39.96 -24.66
CA TRP A 294 51.44 39.41 -24.04
C TRP A 294 52.60 39.37 -25.03
N VAL A 295 53.76 39.87 -24.59
CA VAL A 295 55.01 39.84 -25.37
C VAL A 295 56.07 39.08 -24.60
N ASP A 296 56.64 38.09 -25.28
CA ASP A 296 57.75 37.29 -24.79
C ASP A 296 59.09 37.92 -25.16
N TYR A 297 59.97 38.01 -24.18
CA TYR A 297 61.34 38.44 -24.38
C TYR A 297 62.28 37.75 -23.39
N SER A 298 63.54 37.66 -23.78
CA SER A 298 64.59 37.19 -22.91
C SER A 298 65.42 38.38 -22.44
N ILE A 299 65.92 38.30 -21.21
CA ILE A 299 66.90 39.25 -20.69
C ILE A 299 68.01 38.46 -20.01
N ASN A 300 69.27 38.87 -20.18
CA ASN A 300 70.34 38.31 -19.39
C ASN A 300 70.35 38.99 -18.03
N ASN A 301 70.13 38.23 -16.96
CA ASN A 301 70.10 38.81 -15.63
C ASN A 301 71.51 39.28 -15.26
N PRO A 302 71.70 40.57 -14.93
CA PRO A 302 73.03 41.13 -14.68
C PRO A 302 73.72 40.54 -13.44
N VAL A 303 72.96 39.89 -12.54
CA VAL A 303 73.48 39.28 -11.31
C VAL A 303 73.76 37.78 -11.50
N SER A 304 72.89 37.04 -12.20
CA SER A 304 73.03 35.58 -12.34
C SER A 304 73.71 35.12 -13.63
N GLN A 305 73.90 36.02 -14.61
CA GLN A 305 74.41 35.74 -15.96
C GLN A 305 73.67 34.64 -16.71
N LYS A 306 72.43 34.34 -16.31
CA LYS A 306 71.53 33.42 -17.00
C LYS A 306 70.52 34.20 -17.84
N VAL A 307 70.17 33.62 -18.98
CA VAL A 307 69.06 34.07 -19.80
C VAL A 307 67.76 33.75 -19.07
N GLU A 308 67.02 34.78 -18.69
CA GLU A 308 65.71 34.66 -18.07
C GLU A 308 64.65 34.96 -19.13
N HIS A 309 63.64 34.09 -19.22
CA HIS A 309 62.49 34.27 -20.10
C HIS A 309 61.41 35.03 -19.34
N LYS A 310 61.00 36.18 -19.87
CA LYS A 310 59.95 37.02 -19.30
C LYS A 310 58.81 37.15 -20.29
N VAL A 311 57.61 37.24 -19.75
CA VAL A 311 56.43 37.61 -20.51
C VAL A 311 55.84 38.85 -19.86
N SER A 312 55.58 39.88 -20.66
CA SER A 312 54.92 41.09 -20.18
C SER A 312 53.59 41.28 -20.88
N TYR A 313 52.56 41.63 -20.11
CA TYR A 313 51.36 42.21 -20.69
C TYR A 313 51.69 43.66 -21.02
N ILE A 314 51.42 44.10 -22.24
CA ILE A 314 51.74 45.44 -22.74
C ILE A 314 50.49 46.02 -23.42
N GLU A 315 50.19 47.28 -23.15
CA GLU A 315 49.13 48.04 -23.81
C GLU A 315 49.68 49.38 -24.31
N ALA A 316 49.45 49.67 -25.59
CA ALA A 316 49.75 50.97 -26.18
C ALA A 316 48.76 52.02 -25.67
N VAL A 317 49.28 53.11 -25.10
CA VAL A 317 48.50 54.22 -24.54
C VAL A 317 48.45 55.42 -25.47
N THR A 318 49.48 55.58 -26.30
CA THR A 318 49.54 56.52 -27.43
C THR A 318 50.35 55.90 -28.56
N ASP A 319 50.37 56.53 -29.74
CA ASP A 319 51.16 56.05 -30.88
C ASP A 319 52.66 55.90 -30.57
N ASN A 320 53.19 56.59 -29.55
CA ASN A 320 54.60 56.55 -29.16
C ASN A 320 54.81 56.14 -27.69
N LEU A 321 53.84 55.51 -27.03
CA LEU A 321 53.97 55.07 -25.64
C LEU A 321 53.23 53.77 -25.36
N VAL A 322 53.92 52.83 -24.72
CA VAL A 322 53.31 51.64 -24.14
C VAL A 322 53.51 51.59 -22.63
N LEU A 323 52.58 50.93 -21.94
CA LEU A 323 52.68 50.53 -20.54
C LEU A 323 52.64 49.02 -20.46
N GLY A 324 53.46 48.42 -19.61
CA GLY A 324 53.46 46.97 -19.43
C GLY A 324 53.92 46.52 -18.06
N CYS A 325 53.68 45.26 -17.73
CA CYS A 325 54.11 44.62 -16.50
C CYS A 325 54.55 43.19 -16.81
N GLY A 326 55.74 42.84 -16.36
CA GLY A 326 56.37 41.54 -16.64
C GLY A 326 56.31 40.58 -15.48
N ILE A 327 56.10 39.31 -15.80
CA ILE A 327 56.33 38.16 -14.91
C ILE A 327 57.44 37.28 -15.49
N TYR A 328 58.12 36.53 -14.62
CA TYR A 328 59.05 35.50 -15.08
C TYR A 328 58.26 34.26 -15.54
N LYS A 329 58.66 33.66 -16.66
CA LYS A 329 58.18 32.33 -17.03
C LYS A 329 58.87 31.30 -16.13
N LEU A 330 58.07 30.51 -15.42
CA LEU A 330 58.50 29.30 -14.72
C LEU A 330 58.96 28.23 -15.71
#